data_AF-A0A357LY97-F1
#
_entry.id   AF-A0A357LY97-F1
#
_cell.length_a   1.000
_cell.length_b   1.000
_cell.length_c   1.000
_cell.angle_alpha   90.00
_cell.angle_beta   90.00
_cell.angle_gamma   90.00
#
_symmetry.space_group_name_H-M   'P 1'
#
loop_
_entity.id
_entity.type
_entity.pdbx_description
1 polymer ?
#
loop_
_entity_poly.entity_id
_entity_poly.type
_entity_poly.pdbx_seq_one_letter_code
_entity_poly.pdbx_strand_id
1 'polypeptide(L)' 'GPVNATIHKVNEHVNAHDLDVLTDIYERILERLLA' A
#
# COMPACT_ATOMS: atom_id res chain seq x y z
N GLY A 1 -1.56 3.34 2.62
CA GLY A 1 -0.51 3.61 1.63
C GLY A 1 0.79 3.01 2.11
N PRO A 2 1.76 2.73 1.22
CA PRO A 2 3.05 2.14 1.59
C PRO A 2 3.92 3.13 2.39
N VAL A 3 5.04 2.65 2.93
CA VAL A 3 6.02 3.46 3.66
C VAL A 3 6.55 4.59 2.77
N ASN A 4 6.55 5.81 3.31
CA ASN A 4 6.94 7.02 2.56
C ASN A 4 8.38 7.49 2.81
N ALA A 5 9.20 6.70 3.50
CA ALA A 5 10.54 7.12 3.95
C ALA A 5 11.48 7.54 2.80
N THR A 6 11.22 7.07 1.57
CA THR A 6 12.09 7.28 0.41
C THR A 6 11.47 8.18 -0.67
N ILE A 7 10.27 8.72 -0.46
CA ILE A 7 9.63 9.59 -1.45
C ILE A 7 10.50 10.83 -1.71
N HIS A 8 10.60 11.23 -2.99
CA HIS A 8 11.41 12.37 -3.43
C HIS A 8 12.92 12.23 -3.09
N LYS A 9 13.44 11.00 -3.07
CA LYS A 9 14.87 10.69 -2.95
C LYS A 9 15.34 9.92 -4.19
N VAL A 10 16.65 9.90 -4.43
CA VAL A 10 17.24 9.27 -5.62
C VAL A 10 16.94 7.77 -5.71
N ASN A 11 16.97 7.05 -4.57
CA ASN A 11 16.72 5.62 -4.49
C ASN A 11 15.33 5.34 -3.89
N GLU A 12 14.31 5.97 -4.45
CA GLU A 12 12.92 5.71 -4.06
C GLU A 12 12.58 4.24 -4.29
N HIS A 13 12.04 3.60 -3.27
CA HIS A 13 11.68 2.20 -3.31
C HIS A 13 10.59 1.88 -2.29
N VAL A 14 9.93 0.76 -2.54
CA VAL A 14 8.93 0.17 -1.67
C VAL A 14 9.23 -1.33 -1.54
N ASN A 15 8.90 -1.93 -0.40
CA ASN A 15 8.93 -3.38 -0.27
C ASN A 15 7.76 -3.97 -1.07
N ALA A 16 8.04 -4.88 -2.00
CA ALA A 16 7.01 -5.51 -2.83
C ALA A 16 5.93 -6.21 -1.99
N HIS A 17 6.32 -6.86 -0.88
CA HIS A 17 5.37 -7.55 -0.01
C HIS A 17 4.36 -6.59 0.65
N ASP A 18 4.77 -5.35 0.94
CA ASP A 18 3.88 -4.36 1.53
C ASP A 18 2.76 -3.94 0.55
N LEU A 19 2.97 -4.09 -0.77
CA LEU A 19 1.95 -3.82 -1.78
C LEU A 19 0.88 -4.92 -1.83
N ASP A 20 1.26 -6.18 -1.63
CA ASP A 20 0.31 -7.29 -1.54
C ASP A 20 -0.59 -7.08 -0.31
N VAL A 21 0.01 -6.78 0.84
CA VAL A 21 -0.75 -6.48 2.07
C VAL A 21 -1.66 -5.27 1.88
N LEU A 22 -1.19 -4.24 1.16
CA LEU A 22 -2.00 -3.04 0.90
C LEU A 22 -3.19 -3.34 -0.01
N THR A 23 -3.08 -4.33 -0.91
CA THR A 23 -4.19 -4.82 -1.74
C THR A 23 -5.28 -5.42 -0.87
N ASP A 24 -4.94 -6.35 0.03
CA ASP A 24 -5.88 -6.97 0.95
C ASP A 24 -6.60 -5.93 1.84
N ILE A 25 -5.87 -4.90 2.29
CA ILE A 25 -6.43 -3.81 3.08
C ILE A 25 -7.49 -3.05 2.26
N TYR A 26 -7.17 -2.67 1.02
CA TYR A 26 -8.09 -1.91 0.19
C TYR A 26 -9.31 -2.72 -0.25
N GLU A 27 -9.13 -4.00 -0.58
CA GLU A 27 -10.25 -4.91 -0.85
C GLU A 27 -11.21 -4.96 0.33
N ARG A 28 -10.69 -5.16 1.55
CA ARG A 28 -11.52 -5.21 2.76
C ARG A 28 -12.20 -3.89 3.09
N ILE A 29 -11.59 -2.76 2.75
CA ILE A 29 -12.24 -1.45 2.87
C ILE A 29 -13.44 -1.39 1.92
N LEU A 30 -13.29 -1.83 0.66
CA LEU A 30 -14.39 -1.86 -0.29
C LEU A 30 -15.52 -2.78 0.17
N GLU A 31 -15.20 -3.99 0.65
CA GLU A 31 -16.19 -4.92 1.21
C GLU A 31 -17.02 -4.27 2.33
N ARG A 32 -16.36 -3.55 3.25
CA ARG A 32 -17.05 -2.94 4.40
C ARG A 32 -17.94 -1.76 4.02
N LEU A 33 -17.66 -1.11 2.89
CA LEU A 33 -18.33 0.13 2.49
C LEU A 33 -19.39 -0.08 1.41
N LEU A 34 -19.29 -1.17 0.63
CA LEU A 34 -20.10 -1.38 -0.57
C LEU A 34 -20.90 -2.70 -0.57
N ALA A 35 -20.78 -3.54 0.47
CA ALA A 35 -21.55 -4.76 0.64
C ALA A 35 -22.82 -4.56 1.49
#